data_AF-A0A2H5WMK4-F1
#
_entry.id   AF-A0A2H5WMK4-F1
#
_cell.length_a   1.000
_cell.length_b   1.000
_cell.length_c   1.000
_cell.angle_alpha   90.00
_cell.angle_beta   90.00
_cell.angle_gamma   90.00
#
_symmetry.space_group_name_H-M   'P 1'
#
loop_
_entity.id
_entity.type
_entity.pdbx_description
1 polymer ?
#
loop_
_entity_poly.entity_id
_entity_poly.type
_entity_poly.pdbx_seq_one_letter_code
_entity_poly.pdbx_strand_id
1 'polypeptide(L)'
;MRRKSSGLWLALLVIFLIQAGLQWRIHPLWAKNYAPKQTTPVGLSPEQLLVAIAGFREFMAGILWVRADGFFHSGNYDAVLPVLRLVTWLDPHNLDVYATGAWHMGYNFTDEAQRSDRRYIPLALKFLEEGIENNPNVWDLYFEMGWMYYHKIQDPVSAVYWLKKADEFPDMIPARRHILAHAQFKAGMFNDAVQTWGRLLADAEKTRNQDWESRNLYDVRQNNFHDTMLDIFRRYGPEPTTQPPLDMKFDATVKVVRPRVILVEGTLNIPTIGARVTVILRDKGRKLDYTPKALKTFTFEVDPTLTYMQDSIAVRETRFRREIDMSKDPKMYSFKAPEYEVEFIFDPRYASPHIQDRIGSDGYGMTDARYLDTSDPSVRMLRKVVTLTRDEILMLGKRGQ
;
A
#
# COMPACT_ATOMS: atom_id res chain seq x y z
N MET A 1 26.06 -43.79 -42.78
CA MET A 1 24.82 -43.17 -42.28
C MET A 1 24.89 -41.66 -42.41
N ARG A 2 24.26 -41.06 -43.43
CA ARG A 2 24.17 -39.59 -43.60
C ARG A 2 22.71 -39.20 -43.86
N ARG A 3 22.20 -38.37 -42.93
CA ARG A 3 21.15 -37.33 -43.01
C ARG A 3 19.76 -37.68 -43.61
N LYS A 4 18.77 -37.78 -42.71
CA LYS A 4 17.37 -37.33 -42.92
C LYS A 4 17.09 -35.99 -42.19
N SER A 5 18.08 -35.10 -42.07
CA SER A 5 17.90 -33.81 -41.36
C SER A 5 17.39 -32.68 -42.27
N SER A 6 17.52 -32.80 -43.60
CA SER A 6 17.21 -31.70 -44.54
C SER A 6 15.73 -31.33 -44.63
N GLY A 7 14.82 -32.30 -44.56
CA GLY A 7 13.38 -32.04 -44.59
C GLY A 7 12.86 -31.33 -43.33
N LEU A 8 13.45 -31.64 -42.17
CA LEU A 8 13.14 -30.96 -40.91
C LEU A 8 13.59 -29.50 -40.94
N TRP A 9 14.79 -29.22 -41.45
CA TRP A 9 15.29 -27.86 -41.59
C TRP A 9 14.48 -27.03 -42.60
N LEU A 10 14.02 -27.65 -43.69
CA LEU A 10 13.14 -26.99 -44.66
C LEU A 10 11.77 -26.67 -44.06
N ALA A 11 11.18 -27.61 -43.32
CA ALA A 11 9.91 -27.40 -42.62
C ALA A 11 10.02 -26.30 -41.54
N LEU A 12 11.09 -26.30 -40.75
CA LEU A 12 11.38 -25.23 -39.79
C LEU A 12 11.55 -23.89 -40.48
N LEU A 13 12.27 -23.83 -41.60
CA LEU A 13 12.45 -22.59 -42.37
C LEU A 13 11.13 -22.06 -42.92
N VAL A 14 10.25 -22.92 -43.41
CA VAL A 14 8.90 -22.53 -43.86
C VAL A 14 8.06 -22.01 -42.70
N ILE A 15 8.10 -22.67 -41.54
CA ILE A 15 7.40 -22.22 -40.32
C ILE A 15 7.92 -20.84 -39.89
N PHE A 16 9.24 -20.63 -39.86
CA PHE A 16 9.83 -19.34 -39.51
C PHE A 16 9.48 -18.23 -40.51
N LEU A 17 9.40 -18.54 -41.81
CA LEU A 17 8.98 -17.57 -42.83
C LEU A 17 7.50 -17.21 -42.71
N ILE A 18 6.62 -18.20 -42.46
CA ILE A 18 5.20 -17.96 -42.20
C ILE A 18 5.04 -17.12 -40.94
N GLN A 19 5.76 -17.46 -39.87
CA GLN A 19 5.75 -16.71 -38.61
C GLN A 19 6.25 -15.29 -38.81
N ALA A 20 7.35 -15.07 -39.52
CA ALA A 20 7.89 -13.73 -39.82
C ALA A 20 6.89 -12.89 -40.63
N GLY A 21 6.22 -13.48 -41.62
CA GLY A 21 5.17 -12.82 -42.39
C GLY A 21 3.95 -12.47 -41.55
N LEU A 22 3.53 -13.36 -40.65
CA LEU A 22 2.44 -13.12 -39.71
C LEU A 22 2.81 -12.00 -38.73
N GLN A 23 4.03 -12.03 -38.20
CA GLN A 23 4.56 -11.05 -37.27
C GLN A 23 4.67 -9.67 -37.91
N TRP A 24 5.10 -9.57 -39.18
CA TRP A 24 5.11 -8.30 -39.91
C TRP A 24 3.71 -7.67 -40.04
N ARG A 25 2.66 -8.48 -40.15
CA ARG A 25 1.27 -7.99 -40.20
C ARG A 25 0.67 -7.70 -38.82
N ILE A 26 1.00 -8.50 -37.81
CA ILE A 26 0.46 -8.36 -36.44
C ILE A 26 1.18 -7.24 -35.69
N HIS A 27 2.47 -7.03 -35.93
CA HIS A 27 3.29 -6.06 -35.19
C HIS A 27 2.73 -4.63 -35.22
N PRO A 28 2.28 -4.05 -36.36
CA PRO A 28 1.67 -2.72 -36.36
C PRO A 28 0.35 -2.65 -35.57
N LEU A 29 -0.48 -3.70 -35.63
CA LEU A 29 -1.72 -3.77 -34.85
C LEU A 29 -1.44 -3.88 -33.36
N TRP A 30 -0.42 -4.65 -33.01
CA TRP A 30 0.07 -4.75 -31.65
C TRP A 30 0.65 -3.42 -31.16
N ALA A 31 1.56 -2.81 -31.92
CA ALA A 31 2.22 -1.56 -31.55
C ALA A 31 1.20 -0.44 -31.29
N LYS A 32 0.10 -0.44 -32.05
CA LYS A 32 -0.99 0.51 -31.89
C LYS A 32 -1.84 0.24 -30.64
N ASN A 33 -2.17 -1.01 -30.36
CA ASN A 33 -3.23 -1.36 -29.39
C ASN A 33 -2.69 -1.91 -28.06
N TYR A 34 -1.44 -2.35 -28.01
CA TYR A 34 -0.91 -3.20 -26.94
C TYR A 34 0.54 -2.92 -26.56
N ALA A 35 1.23 -1.96 -27.20
CA ALA A 35 2.60 -1.62 -26.80
C ALA A 35 2.62 -0.89 -25.44
N PRO A 36 3.64 -1.12 -24.59
CA PRO A 36 3.82 -0.38 -23.35
C PRO A 36 3.97 1.12 -23.64
N LYS A 37 3.30 1.97 -22.86
CA LYS A 37 3.37 3.43 -23.03
C LYS A 37 4.66 4.06 -22.46
N GLN A 38 5.36 3.36 -21.57
CA GLN A 38 6.65 3.78 -21.03
C GLN A 38 7.81 2.95 -21.62
N THR A 39 8.89 3.62 -22.06
CA THR A 39 10.11 2.98 -22.59
C THR A 39 11.21 2.87 -21.53
N THR A 40 12.00 1.79 -21.57
CA THR A 40 13.03 1.48 -20.57
C THR A 40 14.42 2.06 -20.85
N PRO A 41 15.20 2.37 -19.79
CA PRO A 41 16.65 2.53 -19.84
C PRO A 41 17.40 1.24 -19.45
N VAL A 42 17.07 0.08 -20.04
CA VAL A 42 17.84 -1.17 -19.90
C VAL A 42 17.98 -1.82 -21.28
N GLY A 43 19.19 -2.30 -21.60
CA GLY A 43 19.72 -2.54 -22.96
C GLY A 43 19.06 -3.58 -23.86
N LEU A 44 17.83 -4.00 -23.58
CA LEU A 44 16.97 -4.66 -24.56
C LEU A 44 15.67 -3.86 -24.72
N SER A 45 15.45 -3.28 -25.91
CA SER A 45 14.18 -2.60 -26.19
C SER A 45 13.04 -3.62 -26.20
N PRO A 46 11.79 -3.21 -25.88
CA PRO A 46 10.61 -4.09 -26.04
C PRO A 46 10.56 -4.79 -27.42
N GLU A 47 11.06 -4.13 -28.46
CA GLU A 47 11.15 -4.67 -29.83
C GLU A 47 12.16 -5.83 -29.95
N GLN A 48 13.28 -5.79 -29.21
CA GLN A 48 14.25 -6.88 -29.17
C GLN A 48 13.72 -8.10 -28.41
N LEU A 49 12.90 -7.86 -27.38
CA LEU A 49 12.16 -8.91 -26.68
C LEU A 49 11.09 -9.55 -27.58
N LEU A 50 10.40 -8.73 -28.38
CA LEU A 50 9.43 -9.15 -29.41
C LEU A 50 10.04 -10.05 -30.49
N VAL A 51 11.26 -9.74 -30.93
CA VAL A 51 12.00 -10.59 -31.88
C VAL A 51 12.39 -11.91 -31.22
N ALA A 52 12.76 -11.90 -29.94
CA ALA A 52 13.20 -13.09 -29.22
C ALA A 52 12.08 -14.09 -28.90
N ILE A 53 10.81 -13.64 -28.82
CA ILE A 53 9.69 -14.46 -28.27
C ILE A 53 8.61 -14.78 -29.31
N ALA A 54 8.79 -14.39 -30.58
CA ALA A 54 8.18 -15.08 -31.73
C ALA A 54 6.64 -15.28 -31.68
N GLY A 55 5.88 -14.34 -31.10
CA GLY A 55 4.41 -14.42 -31.01
C GLY A 55 3.85 -15.22 -29.82
N PHE A 56 4.68 -15.72 -28.89
CA PHE A 56 4.26 -16.46 -27.68
C PHE A 56 4.32 -15.62 -26.40
N ARG A 57 4.24 -14.29 -26.50
CA ARG A 57 4.54 -13.41 -25.36
C ARG A 57 3.57 -13.57 -24.19
N GLU A 58 2.26 -13.71 -24.43
CA GLU A 58 1.26 -13.88 -23.37
C GLU A 58 1.44 -15.26 -22.70
N PHE A 59 1.79 -16.28 -23.49
CA PHE A 59 2.12 -17.61 -22.98
C PHE A 59 3.40 -17.57 -22.11
N MET A 60 4.44 -16.87 -22.56
CA MET A 60 5.67 -16.67 -21.78
C MET A 60 5.42 -15.82 -20.54
N ALA A 61 4.58 -14.79 -20.63
CA ALA A 61 4.13 -13.99 -19.50
C ALA A 61 3.45 -14.89 -18.45
N GLY A 62 2.58 -15.81 -18.86
CA GLY A 62 1.97 -16.81 -17.98
C GLY A 62 2.99 -17.71 -17.28
N ILE A 63 3.99 -18.25 -18.01
CA ILE A 63 5.06 -19.08 -17.41
C ILE A 63 5.87 -18.27 -16.39
N LEU A 64 6.24 -17.04 -16.76
CA LEU A 64 7.00 -16.15 -15.90
C LEU A 64 6.21 -15.75 -14.66
N TRP A 65 4.90 -15.55 -14.79
CA TRP A 65 4.03 -15.25 -13.66
C TRP A 65 3.97 -16.41 -12.65
N VAL A 66 3.82 -17.66 -13.13
CA VAL A 66 3.91 -18.85 -12.27
C VAL A 66 5.28 -18.95 -11.59
N ARG A 67 6.35 -18.55 -12.28
CA ARG A 67 7.69 -18.51 -11.68
C ARG A 67 7.82 -17.40 -10.63
N ALA A 68 7.20 -16.23 -10.85
CA ALA A 68 7.15 -15.16 -9.87
C ALA A 68 6.47 -15.64 -8.59
N ASP A 69 5.35 -16.36 -8.72
CA ASP A 69 4.64 -17.02 -7.61
C ASP A 69 5.58 -17.95 -6.81
N GLY A 70 6.38 -18.78 -7.50
CA GLY A 70 7.41 -19.60 -6.84
C GLY A 70 8.44 -18.77 -6.06
N PHE A 71 8.91 -17.65 -6.62
CA PHE A 71 9.85 -16.77 -5.92
C PHE A 71 9.23 -16.10 -4.69
N PHE A 72 7.95 -15.68 -4.78
CA PHE A 72 7.20 -15.14 -3.65
C PHE A 72 7.11 -16.14 -2.50
N HIS A 73 6.72 -17.39 -2.79
CA HIS A 73 6.63 -18.44 -1.78
C HIS A 73 7.98 -18.76 -1.13
N SER A 74 9.09 -18.60 -1.86
CA SER A 74 10.45 -18.78 -1.33
C SER A 74 11.03 -17.56 -0.59
N GLY A 75 10.32 -16.42 -0.58
CA GLY A 75 10.81 -15.16 0.02
C GLY A 75 11.94 -14.47 -0.77
N ASN A 76 12.15 -14.82 -2.04
CA ASN A 76 13.21 -14.24 -2.87
C ASN A 76 12.72 -12.98 -3.61
N TYR A 77 12.49 -11.91 -2.86
CA TYR A 77 11.93 -10.66 -3.38
C TYR A 77 12.83 -9.93 -4.38
N ASP A 78 14.16 -10.09 -4.26
CA ASP A 78 15.14 -9.56 -5.22
C ASP A 78 14.91 -10.11 -6.64
N ALA A 79 14.46 -11.37 -6.75
CA ALA A 79 14.17 -12.01 -8.03
C ALA A 79 12.75 -11.73 -8.56
N VAL A 80 11.83 -11.30 -7.70
CA VAL A 80 10.44 -11.03 -8.07
C VAL A 80 10.34 -9.82 -8.99
N LEU A 81 10.95 -8.69 -8.61
CA LEU A 81 10.75 -7.42 -9.33
C LEU A 81 11.14 -7.51 -10.82
N PRO A 82 12.30 -8.10 -11.18
CA PRO A 82 12.66 -8.31 -12.59
C PRO A 82 11.63 -9.15 -13.35
N VAL A 83 11.06 -10.18 -12.71
CA VAL A 83 10.08 -11.07 -13.34
C VAL A 83 8.75 -10.34 -13.55
N LEU A 84 8.24 -9.63 -12.54
CA LEU A 84 7.05 -8.78 -12.66
C LEU A 84 7.20 -7.81 -13.84
N ARG A 85 8.36 -7.16 -13.93
CA ARG A 85 8.62 -6.20 -15.00
C ARG A 85 8.62 -6.86 -16.38
N LEU A 86 9.30 -8.00 -16.50
CA LEU A 86 9.34 -8.76 -17.75
C LEU A 86 7.93 -9.19 -18.19
N VAL A 87 7.10 -9.65 -17.25
CA VAL A 87 5.70 -10.00 -17.50
C VAL A 87 4.93 -8.79 -18.01
N THR A 88 5.03 -7.63 -17.36
CA THR A 88 4.32 -6.41 -17.82
C THR A 88 4.79 -5.87 -19.16
N TRP A 89 6.04 -6.13 -19.57
CA TRP A 89 6.48 -5.79 -20.94
C TRP A 89 5.92 -6.73 -21.99
N LEU A 90 5.76 -8.02 -21.65
CA LEU A 90 5.20 -9.02 -22.54
C LEU A 90 3.68 -8.90 -22.66
N ASP A 91 3.01 -8.58 -21.56
CA ASP A 91 1.57 -8.41 -21.46
C ASP A 91 1.24 -7.18 -20.60
N PRO A 92 1.29 -5.96 -21.18
CA PRO A 92 1.00 -4.72 -20.47
C PRO A 92 -0.48 -4.53 -20.11
N HIS A 93 -1.36 -5.44 -20.55
CA HIS A 93 -2.78 -5.43 -20.22
C HIS A 93 -3.14 -6.39 -19.07
N ASN A 94 -2.12 -7.04 -18.49
CA ASN A 94 -2.31 -7.97 -17.39
C ASN A 94 -2.60 -7.26 -16.06
N LEU A 95 -3.88 -7.07 -15.74
CA LEU A 95 -4.32 -6.36 -14.54
C LEU A 95 -3.84 -7.05 -13.25
N ASP A 96 -3.90 -8.38 -13.21
CA ASP A 96 -3.54 -9.18 -12.03
C ASP A 96 -2.08 -9.00 -11.65
N VAL A 97 -1.18 -8.91 -12.64
CA VAL A 97 0.25 -8.69 -12.40
C VAL A 97 0.51 -7.30 -11.83
N TYR A 98 -0.15 -6.26 -12.35
CA TYR A 98 -0.03 -4.91 -11.81
C TYR A 98 -0.58 -4.82 -10.38
N ALA A 99 -1.80 -5.31 -10.16
CA ALA A 99 -2.47 -5.29 -8.86
C ALA A 99 -1.69 -6.11 -7.81
N THR A 100 -1.42 -7.39 -8.11
CA THR A 100 -0.76 -8.32 -7.18
C THR A 100 0.71 -7.96 -6.98
N GLY A 101 1.40 -7.54 -8.04
CA GLY A 101 2.78 -7.08 -7.95
C GLY A 101 2.93 -5.85 -7.05
N ALA A 102 2.07 -4.84 -7.23
CA ALA A 102 2.06 -3.67 -6.37
C ALA A 102 1.67 -4.02 -4.92
N TRP A 103 0.71 -4.93 -4.72
CA TRP A 103 0.37 -5.43 -3.41
C TRP A 103 1.57 -6.11 -2.74
N HIS A 104 2.30 -6.99 -3.42
CA HIS A 104 3.48 -7.60 -2.83
C HIS A 104 4.58 -6.59 -2.47
N MET A 105 4.87 -5.63 -3.35
CA MET A 105 5.81 -4.54 -3.07
C MET A 105 5.40 -3.74 -1.83
N GLY A 106 4.10 -3.44 -1.70
CA GLY A 106 3.56 -2.68 -0.60
C GLY A 106 3.44 -3.47 0.71
N TYR A 107 3.25 -4.79 0.68
CA TYR A 107 2.85 -5.57 1.86
C TYR A 107 3.81 -6.69 2.26
N ASN A 108 4.37 -7.41 1.30
CA ASN A 108 5.03 -8.70 1.58
C ASN A 108 6.54 -8.63 1.48
N PHE A 109 7.10 -7.56 0.92
CA PHE A 109 8.54 -7.32 1.03
C PHE A 109 8.84 -6.87 2.45
N THR A 110 9.11 -7.83 3.32
CA THR A 110 9.25 -7.63 4.76
C THR A 110 10.63 -7.97 5.27
N ASP A 111 10.94 -7.46 6.45
CA ASP A 111 12.04 -7.92 7.28
C ASP A 111 11.73 -9.26 7.98
N GLU A 112 12.65 -9.75 8.82
CA GLU A 112 12.46 -11.02 9.55
C GLU A 112 11.27 -10.99 10.52
N ALA A 113 10.87 -9.81 11.01
CA ALA A 113 9.73 -9.61 11.89
C ALA A 113 8.40 -9.38 11.14
N GLN A 114 8.36 -9.61 9.82
CA GLN A 114 7.20 -9.40 8.96
C GLN A 114 6.74 -7.92 8.89
N ARG A 115 7.65 -6.98 9.14
CA ARG A 115 7.44 -5.55 8.92
C ARG A 115 7.79 -5.23 7.48
N SER A 116 6.80 -4.71 6.75
CA SER A 116 6.98 -4.34 5.36
C SER A 116 7.91 -3.17 5.16
N ASP A 117 8.74 -3.28 4.12
CA ASP A 117 9.67 -2.28 3.66
C ASP A 117 8.97 -1.16 2.89
N ARG A 118 8.79 -0.05 3.59
CA ARG A 118 8.09 1.14 3.09
C ARG A 118 8.79 1.77 1.89
N ARG A 119 10.08 1.48 1.68
CA ARG A 119 10.86 2.02 0.54
C ARG A 119 10.37 1.48 -0.80
N TYR A 120 9.64 0.36 -0.83
CA TYR A 120 9.02 -0.18 -2.04
C TYR A 120 7.64 0.43 -2.37
N ILE A 121 7.01 1.17 -1.46
CA ILE A 121 5.69 1.77 -1.72
C ILE A 121 5.73 2.74 -2.91
N PRO A 122 6.71 3.67 -3.02
CA PRO A 122 6.81 4.51 -4.22
C PRO A 122 6.94 3.71 -5.52
N LEU A 123 7.65 2.58 -5.50
CA LEU A 123 7.76 1.67 -6.64
C LEU A 123 6.41 1.03 -6.98
N ALA A 124 5.66 0.57 -5.95
CA ALA A 124 4.32 0.01 -6.11
C ALA A 124 3.34 1.01 -6.73
N LEU A 125 3.36 2.26 -6.24
CA LEU A 125 2.53 3.34 -6.79
C LEU A 125 2.90 3.64 -8.24
N LYS A 126 4.21 3.70 -8.56
CA LYS A 126 4.66 3.91 -9.95
C LYS A 126 4.26 2.76 -10.87
N PHE A 127 4.28 1.53 -10.35
CA PHE A 127 3.86 0.35 -11.08
C PHE A 127 2.36 0.36 -11.38
N LEU A 128 1.53 0.74 -10.40
CA LEU A 128 0.09 0.94 -10.61
C LEU A 128 -0.21 2.09 -11.57
N GLU A 129 0.53 3.20 -11.51
CA GLU A 129 0.39 4.31 -12.44
C GLU A 129 0.63 3.85 -13.89
N GLU A 130 1.70 3.09 -14.15
CA GLU A 130 1.94 2.52 -15.48
C GLU A 130 0.82 1.54 -15.89
N GLY A 131 0.34 0.72 -14.95
CA GLY A 131 -0.79 -0.17 -15.20
C GLY A 131 -2.05 0.59 -15.62
N ILE A 132 -2.37 1.70 -14.95
CA ILE A 132 -3.48 2.61 -15.29
C ILE A 132 -3.25 3.26 -16.65
N GLU A 133 -2.02 3.70 -16.96
CA GLU A 133 -1.69 4.27 -18.27
C GLU A 133 -1.95 3.25 -19.38
N ASN A 134 -1.55 1.99 -19.21
CA ASN A 134 -1.77 0.93 -20.19
C ASN A 134 -3.25 0.48 -20.23
N ASN A 135 -3.97 0.54 -19.10
CA ASN A 135 -5.35 0.07 -18.94
C ASN A 135 -6.28 1.16 -18.38
N PRO A 136 -6.54 2.25 -19.11
CA PRO A 136 -7.25 3.41 -18.55
C PRO A 136 -8.76 3.21 -18.35
N ASN A 137 -9.33 2.16 -18.95
CA ASN A 137 -10.78 1.93 -19.00
C ASN A 137 -11.27 0.84 -18.04
N VAL A 138 -10.46 0.48 -17.03
CA VAL A 138 -10.82 -0.52 -16.02
C VAL A 138 -10.73 0.11 -14.63
N TRP A 139 -11.66 -0.24 -13.74
CA TRP A 139 -11.73 0.35 -12.40
C TRP A 139 -10.71 -0.24 -11.44
N ASP A 140 -10.30 -1.50 -11.65
CA ASP A 140 -9.49 -2.30 -10.71
C ASP A 140 -8.20 -1.57 -10.28
N LEU A 141 -7.41 -1.08 -11.24
CA LEU A 141 -6.12 -0.46 -10.92
C LEU A 141 -6.27 0.91 -10.23
N TYR A 142 -7.32 1.68 -10.53
CA TYR A 142 -7.65 2.89 -9.76
C TYR A 142 -8.04 2.54 -8.32
N PHE A 143 -8.81 1.46 -8.14
CA PHE A 143 -9.17 0.98 -6.81
C PHE A 143 -7.94 0.50 -6.04
N GLU A 144 -7.04 -0.28 -6.64
CA GLU A 144 -5.83 -0.78 -5.98
C GLU A 144 -4.88 0.37 -5.60
N MET A 145 -4.78 1.41 -6.44
CA MET A 145 -4.09 2.65 -6.09
C MET A 145 -4.74 3.30 -4.85
N GLY A 146 -6.06 3.48 -4.86
CA GLY A 146 -6.81 4.02 -3.73
C GLY A 146 -6.68 3.18 -2.46
N TRP A 147 -6.66 1.85 -2.59
CA TRP A 147 -6.48 0.91 -1.50
C TRP A 147 -5.08 1.01 -0.88
N MET A 148 -4.03 1.19 -1.70
CA MET A 148 -2.67 1.43 -1.22
C MET A 148 -2.60 2.69 -0.34
N TYR A 149 -3.22 3.79 -0.78
CA TYR A 149 -3.31 5.01 0.04
C TYR A 149 -4.14 4.81 1.31
N TYR A 150 -5.32 4.19 1.18
CA TYR A 150 -6.27 4.00 2.27
C TYR A 150 -5.72 3.11 3.39
N HIS A 151 -5.18 1.94 3.02
CA HIS A 151 -4.85 0.89 3.98
C HIS A 151 -3.36 0.87 4.33
N LYS A 152 -2.47 0.97 3.32
CA LYS A 152 -1.03 0.82 3.55
C LYS A 152 -0.36 2.10 4.01
N ILE A 153 -0.56 3.17 3.25
CA ILE A 153 0.06 4.49 3.49
C ILE A 153 -0.66 5.20 4.63
N GLN A 154 -1.95 4.90 4.82
CA GLN A 154 -2.82 5.54 5.81
C GLN A 154 -3.06 7.03 5.51
N ASP A 155 -3.11 7.39 4.23
CA ASP A 155 -3.45 8.72 3.72
C ASP A 155 -4.85 8.70 3.09
N PRO A 156 -5.90 8.98 3.88
CA PRO A 156 -7.27 8.91 3.39
C PRO A 156 -7.60 9.99 2.37
N VAL A 157 -6.92 11.16 2.38
CA VAL A 157 -7.19 12.25 1.44
C VAL A 157 -6.78 11.84 0.03
N SER A 158 -5.56 11.32 -0.12
CA SER A 158 -5.09 10.78 -1.41
C SER A 158 -5.90 9.56 -1.83
N ALA A 159 -6.33 8.71 -0.89
CA ALA A 159 -7.18 7.57 -1.18
C ALA A 159 -8.52 7.98 -1.81
N VAL A 160 -9.19 9.01 -1.27
CA VAL A 160 -10.47 9.50 -1.80
C VAL A 160 -10.35 9.89 -3.28
N TYR A 161 -9.26 10.53 -3.69
CA TYR A 161 -9.05 10.90 -5.10
C TYR A 161 -9.10 9.69 -6.03
N TRP A 162 -8.32 8.65 -5.72
CA TRP A 162 -8.23 7.44 -6.55
C TRP A 162 -9.48 6.56 -6.46
N LEU A 163 -10.10 6.48 -5.29
CA LEU A 163 -11.35 5.73 -5.11
C LEU A 163 -12.54 6.41 -5.81
N LYS A 164 -12.59 7.75 -5.88
CA LYS A 164 -13.57 8.48 -6.71
C LYS A 164 -13.39 8.12 -8.18
N LYS A 165 -12.14 8.04 -8.67
CA LYS A 165 -11.85 7.60 -10.04
C LYS A 165 -12.35 6.19 -10.33
N ALA A 166 -12.14 5.25 -9.40
CA ALA A 166 -12.67 3.90 -9.54
C ALA A 166 -14.22 3.86 -9.54
N ASP A 167 -14.87 4.68 -8.72
CA ASP A 167 -16.33 4.72 -8.59
C ASP A 167 -17.04 5.32 -9.83
N GLU A 168 -16.33 6.02 -10.71
CA GLU A 168 -16.85 6.54 -12.00
C GLU A 168 -17.24 5.42 -12.98
N PHE A 169 -16.67 4.21 -12.82
CA PHE A 169 -16.91 3.09 -13.72
C PHE A 169 -18.19 2.32 -13.36
N PRO A 170 -19.11 2.06 -14.29
CA PRO A 170 -20.41 1.44 -14.00
C PRO A 170 -20.30 -0.05 -13.59
N ASP A 171 -19.30 -0.75 -14.11
CA ASP A 171 -19.04 -2.18 -13.91
C ASP A 171 -18.25 -2.49 -12.63
N MET A 172 -17.86 -1.48 -11.84
CA MET A 172 -17.17 -1.68 -10.57
C MET A 172 -18.00 -2.52 -9.60
N ILE A 173 -17.34 -3.51 -8.99
CA ILE A 173 -17.93 -4.43 -8.01
C ILE A 173 -18.68 -3.64 -6.90
N PRO A 174 -19.99 -3.87 -6.70
CA PRO A 174 -20.82 -3.07 -5.79
C PRO A 174 -20.34 -2.98 -4.34
N ALA A 175 -19.70 -4.03 -3.83
CA ALA A 175 -19.15 -4.05 -2.48
C ALA A 175 -17.88 -3.21 -2.34
N ARG A 176 -17.03 -3.13 -3.37
CA ARG A 176 -15.79 -2.35 -3.33
C ARG A 176 -16.04 -0.84 -3.26
N ARG A 177 -17.20 -0.37 -3.75
CA ARG A 177 -17.60 1.04 -3.66
C ARG A 177 -17.71 1.56 -2.22
N HIS A 178 -17.88 0.66 -1.24
CA HIS A 178 -17.95 1.00 0.20
C HIS A 178 -16.68 1.71 0.69
N ILE A 179 -15.52 1.34 0.14
CA ILE A 179 -14.22 1.87 0.58
C ILE A 179 -14.13 3.39 0.34
N LEU A 180 -14.78 3.91 -0.70
CA LEU A 180 -14.83 5.36 -0.94
C LEU A 180 -15.48 6.11 0.23
N ALA A 181 -16.62 5.62 0.73
CA ALA A 181 -17.31 6.24 1.86
C ALA A 181 -16.48 6.17 3.15
N HIS A 182 -15.83 5.02 3.41
CA HIS A 182 -14.91 4.89 4.53
C HIS A 182 -13.69 5.84 4.43
N ALA A 183 -13.13 6.01 3.22
CA ALA A 183 -12.01 6.91 2.99
C ALA A 183 -12.42 8.38 3.17
N GLN A 184 -13.59 8.78 2.64
CA GLN A 184 -14.16 10.12 2.85
C GLN A 184 -14.33 10.43 4.34
N PHE A 185 -14.86 9.47 5.09
CA PHE A 185 -15.06 9.63 6.52
C PHE A 185 -13.73 9.84 7.27
N LYS A 186 -12.73 9.00 6.99
CA LYS A 186 -11.37 9.15 7.56
C LYS A 186 -10.65 10.42 7.12
N ALA A 187 -11.01 10.97 5.96
CA ALA A 187 -10.49 12.24 5.46
C ALA A 187 -11.21 13.46 6.06
N GLY A 188 -12.12 13.27 7.02
CA GLY A 188 -12.93 14.35 7.60
C GLY A 188 -14.04 14.88 6.67
N MET A 189 -14.24 14.23 5.52
CA MET A 189 -15.27 14.58 4.53
C MET A 189 -16.60 13.92 4.91
N PHE A 190 -17.12 14.23 6.10
CA PHE A 190 -18.28 13.52 6.68
C PHE A 190 -19.54 13.63 5.81
N ASN A 191 -19.82 14.81 5.26
CA ASN A 191 -20.97 15.02 4.36
C ASN A 191 -20.86 14.17 3.09
N ASP A 192 -19.68 14.13 2.47
CA ASP A 192 -19.41 13.29 1.30
C ASP A 192 -19.60 11.80 1.61
N ALA A 193 -19.15 11.35 2.78
CA ALA A 193 -19.32 9.96 3.23
C ALA A 193 -20.80 9.60 3.41
N VAL A 194 -21.58 10.45 4.08
CA VAL A 194 -23.03 10.27 4.27
C VAL A 194 -23.76 10.24 2.93
N GLN A 195 -23.44 11.16 2.01
CA GLN A 195 -24.04 11.18 0.67
C GLN A 195 -23.69 9.92 -0.13
N THR A 196 -22.44 9.47 -0.06
CA THR A 196 -21.98 8.26 -0.75
C THR A 196 -22.71 7.03 -0.23
N TRP A 197 -22.78 6.86 1.09
CA TRP A 197 -23.55 5.79 1.70
C TRP A 197 -25.04 5.85 1.35
N GLY A 198 -25.66 7.04 1.39
CA GLY A 198 -27.06 7.22 1.02
C GLY A 198 -27.35 6.82 -0.42
N ARG A 199 -26.48 7.21 -1.37
CA ARG A 199 -26.57 6.78 -2.78
C ARG A 199 -26.45 5.26 -2.92
N LEU A 200 -25.45 4.66 -2.27
CA LEU A 200 -25.23 3.21 -2.33
C LEU A 200 -26.40 2.44 -1.71
N LEU A 201 -26.95 2.92 -0.59
CA LEU A 201 -28.10 2.31 0.08
C LEU A 201 -29.36 2.38 -0.78
N ALA A 202 -29.66 3.55 -1.36
CA ALA A 202 -30.79 3.73 -2.26
C ALA A 202 -30.69 2.85 -3.52
N ASP A 203 -29.47 2.60 -3.99
CA ASP A 203 -29.22 1.68 -5.10
C ASP A 203 -29.47 0.21 -4.71
N ALA A 204 -28.96 -0.23 -3.55
CA ALA A 204 -29.20 -1.59 -3.05
C ALA A 204 -30.67 -1.88 -2.72
N GLU A 205 -31.42 -0.88 -2.26
CA GLU A 205 -32.86 -1.01 -1.97
C GLU A 205 -33.65 -1.53 -3.19
N LYS A 206 -33.27 -1.13 -4.41
CA LYS A 206 -33.95 -1.53 -5.66
C LYS A 206 -33.91 -3.04 -5.89
N THR A 207 -32.85 -3.71 -5.43
CA THR A 207 -32.61 -5.13 -5.66
C THR A 207 -32.64 -5.97 -4.38
N ARG A 208 -32.87 -5.38 -3.20
CA ARG A 208 -32.72 -6.03 -1.88
C ARG A 208 -33.43 -7.37 -1.72
N ASN A 209 -34.54 -7.58 -2.43
CA ASN A 209 -35.39 -8.77 -2.35
C ASN A 209 -35.10 -9.81 -3.44
N GLN A 210 -34.10 -9.61 -4.30
CA GLN A 210 -33.81 -10.49 -5.42
C GLN A 210 -33.18 -11.82 -4.97
N ASP A 211 -32.19 -11.74 -4.08
CA ASP A 211 -31.45 -12.89 -3.57
C ASP A 211 -30.77 -12.55 -2.23
N TRP A 212 -30.08 -13.55 -1.67
CA TRP A 212 -29.34 -13.40 -0.41
C TRP A 212 -28.20 -12.38 -0.51
N GLU A 213 -27.48 -12.32 -1.64
CA GLU A 213 -26.34 -11.41 -1.83
C GLU A 213 -26.79 -9.95 -1.85
N SER A 214 -27.90 -9.67 -2.54
CA SER A 214 -28.53 -8.36 -2.64
C SER A 214 -29.06 -7.88 -1.28
N ARG A 215 -29.67 -8.79 -0.51
CA ARG A 215 -30.10 -8.51 0.87
C ARG A 215 -28.90 -8.20 1.77
N ASN A 216 -27.86 -9.03 1.71
CA ASN A 216 -26.64 -8.81 2.49
C ASN A 216 -25.96 -7.48 2.13
N LEU A 217 -25.90 -7.14 0.84
CA LEU A 217 -25.35 -5.87 0.38
C LEU A 217 -26.15 -4.67 0.92
N TYR A 218 -27.48 -4.76 0.94
CA TYR A 218 -28.35 -3.77 1.55
C TYR A 218 -28.09 -3.63 3.06
N ASP A 219 -28.11 -4.74 3.81
CA ASP A 219 -27.92 -4.76 5.26
C ASP A 219 -26.55 -4.16 5.65
N VAL A 220 -25.48 -4.52 4.93
CA VAL A 220 -24.15 -3.94 5.14
C VAL A 220 -24.15 -2.43 4.89
N ARG A 221 -24.77 -1.96 3.80
CA ARG A 221 -24.84 -0.52 3.48
C ARG A 221 -25.68 0.24 4.50
N GLN A 222 -26.78 -0.34 4.98
CA GLN A 222 -27.65 0.26 6.00
C GLN A 222 -26.89 0.41 7.32
N ASN A 223 -26.21 -0.64 7.78
CA ASN A 223 -25.43 -0.60 9.02
C ASN A 223 -24.31 0.45 8.93
N ASN A 224 -23.53 0.46 7.85
CA ASN A 224 -22.45 1.43 7.70
C ASN A 224 -22.95 2.88 7.58
N PHE A 225 -24.10 3.11 6.93
CA PHE A 225 -24.73 4.42 6.90
C PHE A 225 -25.17 4.86 8.31
N HIS A 226 -25.80 3.96 9.06
CA HIS A 226 -26.21 4.20 10.45
C HIS A 226 -25.00 4.53 11.34
N ASP A 227 -23.95 3.71 11.30
CA ASP A 227 -22.75 3.88 12.11
C ASP A 227 -22.04 5.20 11.78
N THR A 228 -21.97 5.56 10.50
CA THR A 228 -21.42 6.85 10.03
C THR A 228 -22.19 8.02 10.65
N MET A 229 -23.53 7.98 10.62
CA MET A 229 -24.37 9.03 11.19
C MET A 229 -24.26 9.07 12.71
N LEU A 230 -24.27 7.91 13.36
CA LEU A 230 -24.17 7.78 14.81
C LEU A 230 -22.85 8.36 15.33
N ASP A 231 -21.74 8.06 14.67
CA ASP A 231 -20.43 8.60 15.05
C ASP A 231 -20.37 10.13 14.90
N ILE A 232 -21.02 10.72 13.88
CA ILE A 232 -21.18 12.17 13.76
C ILE A 232 -22.01 12.73 14.92
N PHE A 233 -23.14 12.12 15.26
CA PHE A 233 -24.00 12.57 16.37
C PHE A 233 -23.31 12.46 17.74
N ARG A 234 -22.56 11.39 17.99
CA ARG A 234 -21.77 11.21 19.22
C ARG A 234 -20.71 12.31 19.42
N ARG A 235 -20.22 12.90 18.32
CA ARG A 235 -19.21 13.96 18.34
C ARG A 235 -19.79 15.37 18.33
N TYR A 236 -20.77 15.61 17.47
CA TYR A 236 -21.24 16.95 17.08
C TYR A 236 -22.74 17.17 17.32
N GLY A 237 -23.44 16.16 17.86
CA GLY A 237 -24.86 16.27 18.20
C GLY A 237 -25.12 17.17 19.41
N PRO A 238 -26.40 17.36 19.77
CA PRO A 238 -26.79 18.23 20.88
C PRO A 238 -26.26 17.74 22.25
N GLU A 239 -26.12 16.42 22.42
CA GLU A 239 -25.57 15.79 23.62
C GLU A 239 -24.37 14.90 23.23
N PRO A 240 -23.20 15.50 22.95
CA PRO A 240 -22.06 14.75 22.42
C PRO A 240 -21.46 13.83 23.48
N THR A 241 -21.57 12.52 23.27
CA THR A 241 -21.07 11.48 24.20
C THR A 241 -19.54 11.41 24.28
N THR A 242 -18.84 12.06 23.35
CA THR A 242 -17.38 12.15 23.38
C THR A 242 -16.86 13.21 24.36
N GLN A 243 -17.76 14.00 24.96
CA GLN A 243 -17.43 15.06 25.92
C GLN A 243 -17.68 14.64 27.38
N PRO A 244 -16.85 15.11 28.34
CA PRO A 244 -15.63 15.90 28.13
C PRO A 244 -14.50 15.06 27.49
N PRO A 245 -13.53 15.72 26.82
CA PRO A 245 -12.46 15.00 26.14
C PRO A 245 -11.64 14.17 27.13
N LEU A 246 -11.25 12.98 26.72
CA LEU A 246 -10.40 12.11 27.51
C LEU A 246 -8.96 12.61 27.46
N ASP A 247 -8.37 12.89 28.63
CA ASP A 247 -6.93 13.15 28.74
C ASP A 247 -6.16 11.84 28.50
N MET A 248 -5.42 11.82 27.39
CA MET A 248 -4.75 10.63 26.88
C MET A 248 -3.46 10.32 27.63
N LYS A 249 -2.92 11.26 28.43
CA LYS A 249 -1.68 11.11 29.20
C LYS A 249 -0.60 10.38 28.42
N PHE A 250 -0.44 10.78 27.16
CA PHE A 250 0.44 10.09 26.25
C PHE A 250 1.89 10.38 26.63
N ASP A 251 2.69 9.33 26.61
CA ASP A 251 4.14 9.45 26.68
C ASP A 251 4.77 8.24 26.01
N ALA A 252 5.99 8.42 25.52
CA ALA A 252 6.76 7.37 24.89
C ALA A 252 8.25 7.61 25.09
N THR A 253 9.02 6.55 25.29
CA THR A 253 10.47 6.59 25.39
C THR A 253 11.08 5.55 24.47
N VAL A 254 12.35 5.79 24.10
CA VAL A 254 13.15 4.86 23.32
C VAL A 254 14.52 4.73 23.97
N LYS A 255 15.01 3.49 24.06
CA LYS A 255 16.34 3.17 24.55
C LYS A 255 17.02 2.20 23.59
N VAL A 256 18.24 2.49 23.20
CA VAL A 256 19.06 1.53 22.46
C VAL A 256 19.56 0.48 23.44
N VAL A 257 19.17 -0.79 23.24
CA VAL A 257 19.52 -1.90 24.14
C VAL A 257 20.67 -2.74 23.61
N ARG A 258 20.81 -2.83 22.29
CA ARG A 258 21.92 -3.47 21.56
C ARG A 258 22.14 -2.70 20.24
N PRO A 259 23.28 -2.84 19.54
CA PRO A 259 23.46 -2.22 18.24
C PRO A 259 22.30 -2.55 17.30
N ARG A 260 21.63 -1.53 16.76
CA ARG A 260 20.44 -1.65 15.89
C ARG A 260 19.20 -2.25 16.56
N VAL A 261 19.15 -2.32 17.89
CA VAL A 261 17.99 -2.82 18.64
C VAL A 261 17.53 -1.76 19.62
N ILE A 262 16.28 -1.35 19.49
CA ILE A 262 15.66 -0.36 20.38
C ILE A 262 14.57 -1.02 21.22
N LEU A 263 14.50 -0.64 22.48
CA LEU A 263 13.34 -0.85 23.34
C LEU A 263 12.52 0.42 23.30
N VAL A 264 11.26 0.30 22.91
CA VAL A 264 10.28 1.38 23.00
C VAL A 264 9.21 1.04 24.02
N GLU A 265 8.81 2.01 24.82
CA GLU A 265 7.79 1.87 25.84
C GLU A 265 7.06 3.18 26.10
N GLY A 266 5.86 3.12 26.67
CA GLY A 266 5.09 4.32 26.92
C GLY A 266 3.70 4.06 27.48
N THR A 267 2.94 5.14 27.59
CA THR A 267 1.58 5.17 28.12
C THR A 267 0.62 5.80 27.13
N LEU A 268 -0.60 5.27 27.09
CA LEU A 268 -1.74 5.83 26.38
C LEU A 268 -2.99 5.50 27.19
N ASN A 269 -3.59 6.51 27.81
CA ASN A 269 -4.72 6.39 28.74
C ASN A 269 -6.04 6.13 28.01
N ILE A 270 -6.14 4.97 27.34
CA ILE A 270 -7.37 4.45 26.76
C ILE A 270 -7.84 3.28 27.64
N PRO A 271 -9.08 3.32 28.16
CA PRO A 271 -9.58 2.34 29.13
C PRO A 271 -9.92 0.97 28.52
N THR A 272 -9.63 0.75 27.23
CA THR A 272 -10.03 -0.44 26.48
C THR A 272 -8.89 -0.98 25.61
N ILE A 273 -8.98 -2.27 25.28
CA ILE A 273 -8.07 -2.93 24.35
C ILE A 273 -8.37 -2.51 22.90
N GLY A 274 -7.39 -2.63 21.99
CA GLY A 274 -7.60 -2.36 20.56
C GLY A 274 -6.94 -1.08 20.05
N ALA A 275 -6.34 -0.28 20.92
CA ALA A 275 -5.46 0.81 20.53
C ALA A 275 -4.10 0.28 20.08
N ARG A 276 -3.51 0.92 19.07
CA ARG A 276 -2.12 0.70 18.68
C ARG A 276 -1.40 2.03 18.51
N VAL A 277 -0.14 2.07 18.94
CA VAL A 277 0.77 3.18 18.69
C VAL A 277 1.69 2.78 17.54
N THR A 278 1.64 3.54 16.45
CA THR A 278 2.56 3.39 15.33
C THR A 278 3.91 3.97 15.74
N VAL A 279 4.99 3.21 15.52
CA VAL A 279 6.36 3.64 15.75
C VAL A 279 7.08 3.65 14.42
N ILE A 280 7.64 4.80 14.05
CA ILE A 280 8.42 4.99 12.83
C ILE A 280 9.83 5.40 13.23
N LEU A 281 10.83 4.61 12.82
CA LEU A 281 12.23 5.04 12.86
C LEU A 281 12.68 5.38 11.44
N ARG A 282 13.19 6.58 11.23
CA ARG A 282 13.70 7.02 9.92
C ARG A 282 14.88 7.97 10.03
N ASP A 283 15.62 8.13 8.94
CA ASP A 283 16.65 9.16 8.82
C ASP A 283 16.05 10.55 9.11
N LYS A 284 16.71 11.33 9.98
CA LYS A 284 16.21 12.65 10.40
C LYS A 284 16.03 13.58 9.20
N GLY A 285 14.87 14.22 9.10
CA GLY A 285 14.54 15.14 8.01
C GLY A 285 14.24 14.48 6.65
N ARG A 286 14.35 13.15 6.51
CA ARG A 286 13.94 12.45 5.30
C ARG A 286 12.55 11.84 5.48
N LYS A 287 11.68 12.05 4.50
CA LYS A 287 10.36 11.42 4.40
C LYS A 287 10.28 10.67 3.07
N LEU A 288 9.53 9.57 3.07
CA LEU A 288 9.17 8.92 1.82
C LEU A 288 8.11 9.77 1.12
N ASP A 289 8.35 10.09 -0.15
CA ASP A 289 7.37 10.74 -1.01
C ASP A 289 6.46 9.66 -1.58
N TYR A 290 5.19 9.71 -1.21
CA TYR A 290 4.17 8.81 -1.72
C TYR A 290 3.33 9.45 -2.82
N THR A 291 3.71 10.60 -3.37
CA THR A 291 3.01 11.17 -4.52
C THR A 291 3.30 10.34 -5.78
N PRO A 292 2.39 10.34 -6.77
CA PRO A 292 2.64 9.68 -8.06
C PRO A 292 3.92 10.19 -8.76
N LYS A 293 4.40 11.38 -8.40
CA LYS A 293 5.61 12.01 -8.96
C LYS A 293 6.89 11.64 -8.22
N ALA A 294 6.82 10.87 -7.14
CA ALA A 294 7.98 10.45 -6.36
C ALA A 294 9.03 9.74 -7.23
N LEU A 295 8.59 9.02 -8.25
CA LEU A 295 9.44 8.38 -9.24
C LEU A 295 9.06 8.83 -10.66
N LYS A 296 10.06 9.29 -11.42
CA LYS A 296 9.87 9.61 -12.85
C LYS A 296 9.60 8.35 -13.67
N THR A 297 10.33 7.27 -13.38
CA THR A 297 10.26 5.98 -14.08
C THR A 297 10.32 4.84 -13.07
N PHE A 298 9.74 3.70 -13.41
CA PHE A 298 9.88 2.49 -12.61
C PHE A 298 11.37 2.09 -12.48
N THR A 299 11.78 1.67 -11.29
CA THR A 299 13.14 1.21 -10.96
C THR A 299 13.06 -0.11 -10.18
N PHE A 300 14.11 -0.91 -10.25
CA PHE A 300 14.25 -2.15 -9.47
C PHE A 300 14.92 -1.93 -8.10
N GLU A 301 15.51 -0.76 -7.89
CA GLU A 301 16.33 -0.49 -6.73
C GLU A 301 15.63 0.47 -5.76
N VAL A 302 15.67 0.11 -4.49
CA VAL A 302 15.38 1.02 -3.37
C VAL A 302 16.68 1.66 -2.88
N ASP A 303 16.61 2.87 -2.33
CA ASP A 303 17.79 3.56 -1.78
C ASP A 303 18.43 2.71 -0.66
N PRO A 304 19.63 2.14 -0.86
CA PRO A 304 20.28 1.28 0.12
C PRO A 304 20.87 2.06 1.30
N THR A 305 20.81 3.39 1.25
CA THR A 305 21.28 4.28 2.32
C THR A 305 20.16 4.74 3.24
N LEU A 306 18.91 4.66 2.79
CA LEU A 306 17.76 5.07 3.57
C LEU A 306 17.38 4.01 4.61
N THR A 307 17.23 4.44 5.87
CA THR A 307 16.61 3.63 6.92
C THR A 307 15.17 4.09 7.11
N TYR A 308 14.22 3.15 6.99
CA TYR A 308 12.81 3.39 7.31
C TYR A 308 12.20 2.12 7.92
N MET A 309 11.93 2.16 9.21
CA MET A 309 11.26 1.10 9.95
C MET A 309 9.91 1.63 10.43
N GLN A 310 8.86 0.83 10.25
CA GLN A 310 7.55 1.12 10.82
C GLN A 310 6.98 -0.14 11.46
N ASP A 311 6.52 -0.01 12.70
CA ASP A 311 5.81 -1.05 13.44
C ASP A 311 4.54 -0.46 14.09
N SER A 312 3.61 -1.32 14.49
CA SER A 312 2.37 -0.94 15.16
C SER A 312 2.24 -1.72 16.46
N ILE A 313 2.36 -1.04 17.59
CA ILE A 313 2.46 -1.67 18.91
C ILE A 313 1.10 -1.62 19.60
N ALA A 314 0.57 -2.78 19.96
CA ALA A 314 -0.67 -2.86 20.74
C ALA A 314 -0.49 -2.25 22.13
N VAL A 315 -1.46 -1.44 22.54
CA VAL A 315 -1.57 -0.92 23.90
C VAL A 315 -2.37 -1.92 24.73
N ARG A 316 -1.83 -2.26 25.90
CA ARG A 316 -2.44 -3.16 26.88
C ARG A 316 -2.36 -2.50 28.24
N GLU A 317 -3.49 -2.44 28.95
CA GLU A 317 -3.55 -1.84 30.29
C GLU A 317 -2.95 -0.42 30.32
N THR A 318 -3.32 0.42 29.34
CA THR A 318 -2.83 1.79 29.15
C THR A 318 -1.32 1.94 28.87
N ARG A 319 -0.61 0.83 28.64
CA ARG A 319 0.83 0.80 28.40
C ARG A 319 1.16 0.07 27.12
N PHE A 320 2.31 0.41 26.53
CA PHE A 320 2.86 -0.35 25.42
C PHE A 320 4.36 -0.53 25.63
N ARG A 321 4.89 -1.65 25.14
CA ARG A 321 6.30 -1.99 25.20
C ARG A 321 6.66 -2.95 24.07
N ARG A 322 7.76 -2.69 23.37
CA ARG A 322 8.27 -3.56 22.31
C ARG A 322 9.78 -3.42 22.19
N GLU A 323 10.46 -4.55 22.12
CA GLU A 323 11.83 -4.59 21.59
C GLU A 323 11.76 -4.76 20.08
N ILE A 324 12.48 -3.89 19.37
CA ILE A 324 12.48 -3.79 17.92
C ILE A 324 13.90 -4.08 17.45
N ASP A 325 14.10 -5.28 16.92
CA ASP A 325 15.39 -5.74 16.40
C ASP A 325 15.51 -5.44 14.91
N MET A 326 16.42 -4.55 14.53
CA MET A 326 16.74 -4.21 13.13
C MET A 326 18.11 -4.75 12.72
N SER A 327 18.77 -5.52 13.59
CA SER A 327 20.12 -6.04 13.34
C SER A 327 20.16 -7.14 12.29
N LYS A 328 19.05 -7.86 12.14
CA LYS A 328 18.92 -9.02 11.26
C LYS A 328 18.78 -8.67 9.78
N ASP A 329 18.32 -7.45 9.48
CA ASP A 329 18.04 -6.98 8.12
C ASP A 329 18.90 -5.76 7.74
N PRO A 330 20.24 -5.90 7.66
CA PRO A 330 21.16 -4.77 7.47
C PRO A 330 21.04 -4.08 6.11
N LYS A 331 20.48 -4.74 5.09
CA LYS A 331 20.15 -4.14 3.79
C LYS A 331 18.94 -3.21 3.88
N MET A 332 18.01 -3.51 4.79
CA MET A 332 16.81 -2.72 5.02
C MET A 332 17.08 -1.56 5.97
N TYR A 333 17.89 -1.82 7.00
CA TYR A 333 18.22 -0.86 8.04
C TYR A 333 19.73 -0.57 8.02
N SER A 334 20.13 0.33 7.12
CA SER A 334 21.54 0.60 6.82
C SER A 334 22.24 1.40 7.91
N PHE A 335 21.50 2.26 8.61
CA PHE A 335 22.00 3.23 9.58
C PHE A 335 23.21 4.05 9.07
N LYS A 336 23.12 4.58 7.84
CA LYS A 336 24.15 5.46 7.25
C LYS A 336 23.99 6.95 7.57
N ALA A 337 22.78 7.43 7.86
CA ALA A 337 22.54 8.82 8.25
C ALA A 337 23.19 9.19 9.60
N PRO A 338 23.53 10.47 9.84
CA PRO A 338 24.12 10.90 11.11
C PRO A 338 23.14 10.89 12.29
N GLU A 339 21.85 11.13 12.02
CA GLU A 339 20.78 11.19 13.02
C GLU A 339 19.51 10.53 12.49
N TYR A 340 18.68 10.05 13.42
CA TYR A 340 17.42 9.36 13.19
C TYR A 340 16.33 9.97 14.07
N GLU A 341 15.10 9.91 13.60
CA GLU A 341 13.90 10.23 14.37
C GLU A 341 13.13 8.95 14.66
N VAL A 342 12.78 8.75 15.93
CA VAL A 342 11.80 7.75 16.38
C VAL A 342 10.51 8.49 16.69
N GLU A 343 9.55 8.38 15.79
CA GLU A 343 8.25 9.01 15.88
C GLU A 343 7.21 8.01 16.38
N PHE A 344 6.48 8.40 17.43
CA PHE A 344 5.35 7.69 18.00
C PHE A 344 4.08 8.40 17.60
N ILE A 345 3.12 7.66 17.04
CA ILE A 345 1.87 8.19 16.53
C ILE A 345 0.71 7.36 17.06
N PHE A 346 -0.27 8.02 17.68
CA PHE A 346 -1.60 7.47 17.86
C PHE A 346 -2.56 8.20 16.93
N ASP A 347 -3.12 7.47 15.96
CA ASP A 347 -4.13 7.95 15.02
C ASP A 347 -5.49 7.32 15.36
N PRO A 348 -6.47 8.10 15.83
CA PRO A 348 -7.78 7.57 16.20
C PRO A 348 -8.55 6.96 15.02
N ARG A 349 -8.24 7.34 13.76
CA ARG A 349 -8.91 6.82 12.55
C ARG A 349 -8.68 5.32 12.34
N TYR A 350 -7.63 4.76 12.97
CA TYR A 350 -7.26 3.36 12.87
C TYR A 350 -7.40 2.60 14.20
N ALA A 351 -7.98 3.25 15.22
CA ALA A 351 -8.40 2.56 16.43
C ALA A 351 -9.65 1.71 16.18
N SER A 352 -9.93 0.76 17.08
CA SER A 352 -11.14 -0.06 17.01
C SER A 352 -12.42 0.77 17.24
N PRO A 353 -13.59 0.33 16.72
CA PRO A 353 -14.84 1.09 16.78
C PRO A 353 -15.20 1.55 18.20
N HIS A 354 -15.09 0.68 19.21
CA HIS A 354 -15.42 1.05 20.60
C HIS A 354 -14.47 2.10 21.22
N ILE A 355 -13.27 2.27 20.67
CA ILE A 355 -12.37 3.39 21.04
C ILE A 355 -12.84 4.65 20.35
N GLN A 356 -13.14 4.57 19.05
CA GLN A 356 -13.68 5.69 18.27
C GLN A 356 -14.99 6.20 18.86
N ASP A 357 -15.85 5.33 19.40
CA ASP A 357 -17.05 5.71 20.14
C ASP A 357 -16.77 6.63 21.33
N ARG A 358 -15.60 6.46 21.98
CA ARG A 358 -15.20 7.28 23.13
C ARG A 358 -14.49 8.57 22.73
N ILE A 359 -13.61 8.54 21.74
CA ILE A 359 -12.72 9.67 21.41
C ILE A 359 -13.01 10.31 20.05
N GLY A 360 -13.97 9.78 19.28
CA GLY A 360 -14.21 10.12 17.89
C GLY A 360 -13.20 9.48 16.94
N SER A 361 -13.63 9.15 15.71
CA SER A 361 -12.70 8.70 14.66
C SER A 361 -11.67 9.76 14.27
N ASP A 362 -11.99 11.04 14.48
CA ASP A 362 -11.13 12.21 14.25
C ASP A 362 -10.40 12.69 15.50
N GLY A 363 -10.56 12.01 16.64
CA GLY A 363 -9.93 12.40 17.90
C GLY A 363 -10.54 13.64 18.57
N TYR A 364 -11.74 14.07 18.17
CA TYR A 364 -12.39 15.23 18.78
C TYR A 364 -12.64 15.08 20.29
N GLY A 365 -12.91 13.85 20.73
CA GLY A 365 -13.15 13.46 22.13
C GLY A 365 -11.90 13.15 22.94
N MET A 366 -10.70 13.50 22.46
CA MET A 366 -9.46 13.36 23.22
C MET A 366 -8.71 14.68 23.37
N THR A 367 -7.87 14.75 24.40
CA THR A 367 -6.95 15.84 24.67
C THR A 367 -5.63 15.31 25.20
N ASP A 368 -4.56 16.06 25.00
CA ASP A 368 -3.26 15.81 25.61
C ASP A 368 -2.52 17.14 25.73
N ALA A 369 -1.91 17.41 26.89
CA ALA A 369 -1.26 18.69 27.14
C ALA A 369 0.08 18.86 26.41
N ARG A 370 0.72 17.78 25.97
CA ARG A 370 2.10 17.79 25.46
C ARG A 370 2.21 17.37 24.00
N TYR A 371 1.40 16.41 23.57
CA TYR A 371 1.62 15.68 22.32
C TYR A 371 0.42 15.70 21.38
N LEU A 372 -0.62 16.48 21.67
CA LEU A 372 -1.74 16.67 20.76
C LEU A 372 -1.27 17.43 19.52
N ASP A 373 -1.40 16.79 18.35
CA ASP A 373 -1.09 17.34 17.05
C ASP A 373 -2.40 17.57 16.28
N THR A 374 -2.61 18.82 15.85
CA THR A 374 -3.78 19.26 15.07
C THR A 374 -3.37 19.89 13.73
N SER A 375 -2.17 19.54 13.23
CA SER A 375 -1.65 20.05 11.95
C SER A 375 -2.41 19.50 10.73
N ASP A 376 -2.96 18.29 10.83
CA ASP A 376 -3.92 17.75 9.87
C ASP A 376 -5.33 18.23 10.25
N PRO A 377 -6.03 19.00 9.40
CA PRO A 377 -7.37 19.49 9.72
C PRO A 377 -8.43 18.39 9.78
N SER A 378 -8.15 17.19 9.24
CA SER A 378 -9.09 16.06 9.23
C SER A 378 -9.06 15.24 10.52
N VAL A 379 -8.04 15.40 11.37
CA VAL A 379 -7.84 14.54 12.55
C VAL A 379 -6.98 15.22 13.62
N ARG A 380 -7.30 14.95 14.89
CA ARG A 380 -6.42 15.20 16.02
C ARG A 380 -5.66 13.92 16.31
N MET A 381 -4.34 13.99 16.41
CA MET A 381 -3.48 12.84 16.62
C MET A 381 -2.58 13.07 17.82
N LEU A 382 -1.97 12.02 18.37
CA LEU A 382 -0.90 12.19 19.35
C LEU A 382 0.42 11.87 18.68
N ARG A 383 1.38 12.79 18.77
CA ARG A 383 2.69 12.68 18.12
C ARG A 383 3.81 13.03 19.09
N LYS A 384 4.78 12.13 19.23
CA LYS A 384 6.04 12.38 19.94
C LYS A 384 7.21 11.95 19.07
N VAL A 385 8.23 12.79 18.96
CA VAL A 385 9.47 12.47 18.25
C VAL A 385 10.64 12.45 19.23
N VAL A 386 11.47 11.43 19.13
CA VAL A 386 12.74 11.34 19.86
C VAL A 386 13.87 11.19 18.84
N THR A 387 14.91 12.00 18.97
CA THR A 387 16.09 11.93 18.10
C THR A 387 17.12 10.98 18.67
N LEU A 388 17.75 10.17 17.81
CA LEU A 388 18.90 9.33 18.13
C LEU A 388 20.03 9.63 17.15
N THR A 389 21.26 9.70 17.64
CA THR A 389 22.46 9.79 16.81
C THR A 389 22.84 8.40 16.27
N ARG A 390 23.62 8.38 15.19
CA ARG A 390 24.21 7.15 14.66
C ARG A 390 25.07 6.41 15.69
N ASP A 391 25.82 7.14 16.50
CA ASP A 391 26.70 6.54 17.50
C ASP A 391 25.90 5.89 18.63
N GLU A 392 24.77 6.49 19.04
CA GLU A 392 23.86 5.88 20.02
C GLU A 392 23.24 4.59 19.49
N ILE A 393 22.65 4.62 18.29
CA ILE A 393 21.91 3.46 17.75
C ILE A 393 22.83 2.29 17.38
N LEU A 394 24.06 2.57 16.96
CA LEU A 394 25.07 1.56 16.67
C LEU A 394 25.95 1.23 17.88
N MET A 395 25.79 1.95 19.00
CA MET A 395 26.64 1.88 20.19
C MET A 395 28.15 2.03 19.88
N LEU A 396 28.48 2.91 18.92
CA LEU A 396 29.87 3.22 18.58
C LEU A 396 30.46 4.07 19.71
N GLY A 397 31.36 3.49 20.51
CA GLY A 397 32.01 4.17 21.65
C GLY A 397 31.74 3.55 23.03
N LYS A 398 30.80 2.60 23.17
CA LYS A 398 30.55 1.88 24.44
C LYS A 398 31.41 0.60 24.63
N ARG A 399 32.60 0.55 24.04
CA ARG A 399 33.60 -0.49 24.38
C ARG A 399 34.45 0.01 25.54
N GLY A 400 34.04 -0.31 26.77
CA GLY A 400 34.83 -0.09 27.99
C GLY A 400 34.13 0.75 29.06
N GLN A 401 33.14 0.15 29.72
CA GLN A 401 32.90 0.33 31.15
C GLN A 401 32.49 -1.01 31.74
#